data_AF-A0A950XJM5-F1
#
_entry.id   AF-A0A950XJM5-F1
#
_cell.length_a   1.000
_cell.length_b   1.000
_cell.length_c   1.000
_cell.angle_alpha   90.00
_cell.angle_beta   90.00
_cell.angle_gamma   90.00
#
_symmetry.space_group_name_H-M   'P 1'
#
loop_
_entity.id
_entity.type
_entity.pdbx_description
1 polymer ?
#
loop_
_entity_poly.entity_id
_entity_poly.type
_entity_poly.pdbx_seq_one_letter_code
_entity_poly.pdbx_strand_id
1 'polypeptide(L)'
;MSPREEPPDVDRLAESMLALHGGHDSDHETPQAAHGRRSGSWAKASPFANDPERAAVVREASQRDRERYLTSGLQPVDCRFCHATVTVKKLGPGHTAVQWNSDALQRCAHFTEIRTSGGDSARTKACPKLTDSIKHAVAEGCLDAMSTAPAPGDG
;
A
#
# COMPACT_ATOMS: atom_id res chain seq x y z
N MET A 1 -51.68 -17.85 -26.79
CA MET A 1 -51.24 -17.73 -25.39
C MET A 1 -49.72 -17.76 -25.41
N SER A 2 -49.05 -16.62 -25.26
CA SER A 2 -47.59 -16.55 -25.28
C SER A 2 -47.03 -17.30 -24.06
N PRO A 3 -46.03 -18.17 -24.21
CA PRO A 3 -45.42 -18.83 -23.07
C PRO A 3 -44.74 -17.76 -22.22
N ARG A 4 -45.08 -17.70 -20.93
CA ARG A 4 -44.40 -16.87 -19.95
C ARG A 4 -42.93 -17.31 -19.90
N GLU A 5 -42.00 -16.37 -20.08
CA GLU A 5 -40.59 -16.61 -19.81
C GLU A 5 -40.44 -16.96 -18.33
N GLU A 6 -40.15 -18.25 -18.09
CA GLU A 6 -39.85 -18.80 -16.78
C GLU A 6 -38.56 -18.12 -16.26
N PRO A 7 -38.55 -17.55 -15.04
CA PRO A 7 -37.34 -16.94 -14.51
C PRO A 7 -36.24 -18.01 -14.37
N PRO A 8 -34.98 -17.65 -14.65
CA PRO A 8 -33.88 -18.62 -14.66
C PRO A 8 -33.72 -19.29 -13.29
N ASP A 9 -33.51 -20.60 -13.33
CA ASP A 9 -33.34 -21.46 -12.17
C ASP A 9 -32.11 -21.02 -11.36
N VAL A 10 -32.43 -20.42 -10.21
CA VAL A 10 -31.47 -19.80 -9.29
C VAL A 10 -30.53 -20.85 -8.69
N ASP A 11 -31.03 -22.07 -8.49
CA ASP A 11 -30.27 -23.17 -7.90
C ASP A 11 -29.25 -23.70 -8.90
N ARG A 12 -29.66 -23.88 -10.16
CA ARG A 12 -28.73 -24.24 -11.25
C ARG A 12 -27.65 -23.18 -11.47
N LEU A 13 -28.02 -21.90 -11.34
CA LEU A 13 -27.06 -20.81 -11.46
C LEU A 13 -26.08 -20.79 -10.28
N ALA A 14 -26.58 -21.05 -9.06
CA ALA A 14 -25.76 -21.17 -7.85
C ALA A 14 -24.79 -22.36 -7.96
N GLU A 15 -25.25 -23.54 -8.36
CA GLU A 15 -24.42 -24.73 -8.56
C GLU A 15 -23.31 -24.48 -9.60
N SER A 16 -23.63 -23.80 -10.71
CA SER A 16 -22.64 -23.42 -11.72
C SER A 16 -21.59 -22.44 -11.16
N MET A 17 -22.02 -21.46 -10.35
CA MET A 17 -21.13 -20.49 -9.72
C MET A 17 -20.24 -21.13 -8.64
N LEU A 18 -20.79 -22.06 -7.84
CA LEU A 18 -20.07 -22.86 -6.85
C LEU A 18 -19.05 -23.80 -7.51
N ALA A 19 -19.39 -24.38 -8.67
CA ALA A 19 -18.46 -25.19 -9.46
C ALA A 19 -17.30 -24.36 -10.02
N LEU A 20 -17.55 -23.10 -10.41
CA LEU A 20 -16.53 -22.19 -10.91
C LEU A 20 -15.63 -21.60 -9.82
N HIS A 21 -16.15 -21.38 -8.61
CA HIS A 21 -15.44 -20.64 -7.54
C HIS A 21 -14.91 -21.53 -6.40
N GLY A 22 -15.34 -22.80 -6.32
CA GLY A 22 -14.93 -23.74 -5.27
C GLY A 22 -15.54 -23.37 -3.91
N GLY A 23 -16.41 -24.23 -3.37
CA GLY A 23 -17.06 -24.04 -2.08
C GLY A 23 -16.05 -23.95 -0.93
N HIS A 24 -16.07 -22.82 -0.21
CA HIS A 24 -15.37 -22.66 1.06
C HIS A 24 -16.28 -23.15 2.18
N ASP A 25 -16.18 -24.43 2.52
CA ASP A 25 -16.78 -24.92 3.76
C ASP A 25 -15.86 -24.56 4.93
N SER A 26 -16.40 -23.73 5.82
CA SER A 26 -15.80 -23.41 7.11
C SER A 26 -16.15 -24.56 8.04
N ASP A 27 -15.22 -25.46 8.33
CA ASP A 27 -15.04 -26.03 9.66
C ASP A 27 -13.76 -26.88 9.71
N HIS A 28 -12.95 -26.59 10.73
CA HIS A 28 -11.64 -27.15 10.98
C HIS A 28 -11.72 -28.60 11.50
N GLU A 29 -11.39 -29.60 10.68
CA GLU A 29 -10.60 -30.79 11.06
C GLU A 29 -10.12 -31.48 9.78
N THR A 30 -8.80 -31.70 9.63
CA THR A 30 -8.17 -32.13 8.37
C THR A 30 -7.60 -33.55 8.46
N PRO A 31 -8.26 -34.58 7.91
CA PRO A 31 -7.64 -35.88 7.67
C PRO A 31 -7.01 -35.92 6.27
N GLN A 32 -5.80 -36.46 6.23
CA GLN A 32 -4.89 -36.50 5.09
C GLN A 32 -5.41 -37.37 3.94
N ALA A 33 -5.53 -36.81 2.73
CA ALA A 33 -5.64 -37.57 1.50
C ALA A 33 -4.67 -37.03 0.44
N ALA A 34 -3.92 -37.95 -0.16
CA ALA A 34 -2.69 -37.71 -0.89
C ALA A 34 -2.91 -37.09 -2.28
N HIS A 35 -2.87 -35.75 -2.35
CA HIS A 35 -2.46 -35.03 -3.55
C HIS A 35 -1.14 -34.31 -3.25
N GLY A 36 -0.12 -34.65 -4.03
CA GLY A 36 1.25 -34.20 -3.80
C GLY A 36 1.35 -32.70 -3.56
N ARG A 37 1.97 -32.33 -2.43
CA ARG A 37 2.32 -30.97 -2.03
C ARG A 37 2.74 -30.11 -3.22
N ARG A 38 1.91 -29.12 -3.55
CA ARG A 38 2.31 -27.72 -3.43
C ARG A 38 1.13 -26.94 -2.87
N SER A 39 1.09 -26.80 -1.54
CA SER A 39 0.62 -25.56 -0.92
C SER A 39 1.59 -24.45 -1.36
N GLY A 40 1.60 -24.14 -2.65
CA GLY A 40 2.46 -23.13 -3.22
C GLY A 40 1.92 -21.79 -2.76
N SER A 41 2.79 -20.96 -2.18
CA SER A 41 2.57 -19.52 -2.08
C SER A 41 1.83 -19.05 -3.33
N TRP A 42 0.57 -18.64 -3.17
CA TRP A 42 -0.17 -18.05 -4.27
C TRP A 42 0.50 -16.71 -4.57
N ALA A 43 1.46 -16.75 -5.50
CA ALA A 43 2.03 -15.58 -6.10
C ALA A 43 1.09 -15.11 -7.21
N LYS A 44 0.78 -13.82 -7.26
CA LYS A 44 -0.05 -13.25 -8.34
C LYS A 44 0.58 -13.40 -9.73
N ALA A 45 1.87 -13.73 -9.81
CA ALA A 45 2.58 -14.07 -11.03
C ALA A 45 3.47 -15.31 -10.81
N SER A 46 3.69 -16.10 -11.87
CA SER A 46 4.62 -17.23 -11.85
C SER A 46 6.04 -16.73 -11.53
N PRO A 47 6.83 -17.44 -10.70
CA PRO A 47 8.19 -17.03 -10.35
C PRO A 47 9.21 -17.17 -11.50
N PHE A 48 8.77 -17.62 -12.69
CA PHE A 48 9.64 -17.89 -13.85
C PHE A 48 10.86 -18.76 -13.50
N ALA A 49 10.67 -19.76 -12.64
CA ALA A 49 11.77 -20.58 -12.09
C ALA A 49 12.61 -21.31 -13.15
N ASN A 50 12.01 -21.61 -14.31
CA ASN A 50 12.67 -22.27 -15.43
C ASN A 50 13.31 -21.28 -16.43
N ASP A 51 13.20 -19.98 -16.16
CA ASP A 51 13.64 -18.90 -17.04
C ASP A 51 14.25 -17.77 -16.19
N PRO A 52 15.54 -17.89 -15.82
CA PRO A 52 16.19 -16.97 -14.89
C PRO A 52 16.35 -15.56 -15.49
N GLU A 53 16.45 -15.43 -16.80
CA GLU A 53 16.54 -14.15 -17.51
C GLU A 53 15.22 -13.40 -17.38
N ARG A 54 14.09 -14.05 -17.72
CA ARG A 54 12.77 -13.45 -17.53
C ARG A 54 12.47 -13.13 -16.07
N ALA A 55 12.89 -13.99 -15.15
CA ALA A 55 12.78 -13.72 -13.72
C ALA A 55 13.55 -12.46 -13.31
N ALA A 56 14.74 -12.22 -13.87
CA ALA A 56 15.53 -11.02 -13.61
C ALA A 56 14.87 -9.75 -14.16
N VAL A 57 14.38 -9.79 -15.41
CA VAL A 57 13.67 -8.66 -16.04
C VAL A 57 12.44 -8.25 -15.22
N VAL A 58 11.65 -9.23 -14.75
CA VAL A 58 10.46 -8.95 -13.92
C VAL A 58 10.83 -8.38 -12.56
N ARG A 59 11.89 -8.87 -11.91
CA ARG A 59 12.38 -8.31 -10.65
C ARG A 59 12.83 -6.87 -10.82
N GLU A 60 13.58 -6.57 -11.88
CA GLU A 60 14.04 -5.21 -12.17
C GLU A 60 12.86 -4.28 -12.45
N ALA A 61 11.91 -4.70 -13.31
CA ALA A 61 10.69 -3.93 -13.56
C ALA A 61 9.90 -3.65 -12.29
N SER A 62 9.75 -4.66 -11.42
CA SER A 62 9.08 -4.52 -10.12
C SER A 62 9.81 -3.57 -9.17
N GLN A 63 11.14 -3.56 -9.20
CA GLN A 63 11.94 -2.62 -8.40
C GLN A 63 11.78 -1.19 -8.90
N ARG A 64 11.85 -0.96 -10.21
CA ARG A 64 11.63 0.37 -10.81
C ARG A 64 10.23 0.90 -10.54
N ASP A 65 9.22 0.05 -10.64
CA ASP A 65 7.83 0.39 -10.32
C ASP A 65 7.69 0.76 -8.84
N ARG A 66 8.19 -0.08 -7.93
CA ARG A 66 8.22 0.20 -6.49
C ARG A 66 8.92 1.52 -6.18
N GLU A 67 10.08 1.77 -6.78
CA GLU A 67 10.82 3.01 -6.57
C GLU A 67 9.99 4.21 -7.02
N ARG A 68 9.40 4.16 -8.22
CA ARG A 68 8.48 5.20 -8.71
C ARG A 68 7.32 5.43 -7.74
N TYR A 69 6.65 4.38 -7.27
CA TYR A 69 5.55 4.50 -6.30
C TYR A 69 5.99 5.15 -4.99
N LEU A 70 7.18 4.80 -4.48
CA LEU A 70 7.64 5.21 -3.15
C LEU A 70 8.36 6.55 -3.12
N THR A 71 8.89 7.06 -4.24
CA THR A 71 9.73 8.28 -4.25
C THR A 71 9.22 9.38 -5.17
N SER A 72 8.36 9.08 -6.16
CA SER A 72 7.96 10.04 -7.18
C SER A 72 7.20 11.25 -6.62
N GLY A 73 7.78 12.44 -6.80
CA GLY A 73 7.20 13.73 -6.39
C GLY A 73 7.27 14.01 -4.88
N LEU A 74 8.05 13.22 -4.13
CA LEU A 74 8.34 13.49 -2.74
C LEU A 74 9.56 14.42 -2.64
N GLN A 75 9.43 15.48 -1.84
CA GLN A 75 10.50 16.42 -1.55
C GLN A 75 10.90 16.32 -0.07
N PRO A 76 12.20 16.40 0.26
CA PRO A 76 12.65 16.41 1.64
C PRO A 76 12.19 17.69 2.35
N VAL A 77 11.69 17.55 3.57
CA VAL A 77 11.32 18.67 4.46
C VAL A 77 11.89 18.39 5.84
N ASP A 78 12.62 19.37 6.35
CA ASP A 78 13.15 19.35 7.71
C ASP A 78 12.14 19.97 8.68
N CYS A 79 11.85 19.27 9.77
CA CYS A 79 11.12 19.86 10.88
C CYS A 79 11.95 21.00 11.49
N ARG A 80 11.44 22.23 11.48
CA ARG A 80 12.15 23.41 12.01
C ARG A 80 12.35 23.38 13.52
N PHE A 81 11.68 22.47 14.23
CA PHE A 81 11.79 22.32 15.67
C PHE A 81 12.83 21.27 16.10
N CYS A 82 12.84 20.10 15.47
CA CYS A 82 13.69 18.97 15.87
C CYS A 82 14.64 18.47 14.77
N HIS A 83 14.63 19.11 13.60
CA HIS A 83 15.48 18.78 12.45
C HIS A 83 15.36 17.33 11.95
N ALA A 84 14.24 16.67 12.26
CA ALA A 84 13.91 15.40 11.64
C ALA A 84 13.54 15.63 10.16
N THR A 85 14.25 14.97 9.24
CA THR A 85 14.02 15.03 7.80
C THR A 85 13.03 13.97 7.37
N VAL A 86 11.90 14.40 6.81
CA VAL A 86 10.87 13.51 6.21
C VAL A 86 10.73 13.81 4.73
N THR A 87 10.12 12.91 3.97
CA THR A 87 9.77 13.15 2.58
C THR A 87 8.28 13.45 2.46
N VAL A 88 7.92 14.53 1.76
CA VAL A 88 6.55 15.06 1.71
C VAL A 88 6.11 15.31 0.28
N LYS A 89 4.85 14.96 -0.01
CA LYS A 89 4.21 15.20 -1.31
C LYS A 89 2.84 15.83 -1.07
N LYS A 90 2.59 17.01 -1.64
CA LYS A 90 1.26 17.60 -1.65
C LYS A 90 0.43 17.02 -2.80
N LEU A 91 -0.71 16.43 -2.46
CA LEU A 91 -1.64 15.84 -3.42
C LEU A 91 -2.83 16.76 -3.73
N GLY A 92 -2.96 17.86 -2.99
CA GLY A 92 -4.01 18.85 -3.14
C GLY A 92 -4.26 19.64 -1.86
N PRO A 93 -5.29 20.51 -1.83
CA PRO A 93 -5.72 21.21 -0.62
C PRO A 93 -6.08 20.20 0.47
N GLY A 94 -5.53 20.35 1.68
CA GLY A 94 -5.76 19.42 2.79
C GLY A 94 -5.14 18.02 2.67
N HIS A 95 -4.71 17.60 1.46
CA HIS A 95 -4.10 16.29 1.23
C HIS A 95 -2.58 16.39 1.13
N THR A 96 -1.90 15.74 2.08
CA THR A 96 -0.44 15.69 2.17
C THR A 96 -0.03 14.26 2.50
N ALA A 97 0.78 13.65 1.63
CA ALA A 97 1.46 12.40 1.95
C ALA A 97 2.78 12.74 2.66
N VAL A 98 2.98 12.16 3.84
CA VAL A 98 4.21 12.31 4.61
C VAL A 98 4.79 10.91 4.81
N GLN A 99 6.00 10.70 4.35
CA GLN A 99 6.71 9.44 4.49
C GLN A 99 7.79 9.61 5.56
N TRP A 100 7.67 8.76 6.58
CA TRP A 100 8.58 8.72 7.71
C TRP A 100 9.59 7.60 7.50
N ASN A 101 10.86 7.90 7.75
CA ASN A 101 11.91 6.90 7.89
C ASN A 101 12.21 6.66 9.39
N SER A 102 12.89 5.55 9.69
CA SER A 102 13.23 5.17 11.07
C SER A 102 14.00 6.28 11.80
N ASP A 103 14.93 6.93 11.10
CA ASP A 103 15.76 8.02 11.60
C ASP A 103 14.95 9.25 12.05
N ALA A 104 13.99 9.68 11.24
CA ALA A 104 13.10 10.79 11.53
C ALA A 104 12.16 10.48 12.69
N LEU A 105 11.66 9.23 12.76
CA LEU A 105 10.83 8.77 13.89
C LEU A 105 11.60 8.81 15.21
N GLN A 106 12.88 8.40 15.21
CA GLN A 106 13.71 8.44 16.41
C GLN A 106 14.06 9.87 16.85
N ARG A 107 14.35 10.77 15.89
CA ARG A 107 14.71 12.18 16.17
C ARG A 107 13.51 13.07 16.51
N CYS A 108 12.29 12.67 16.18
CA CYS A 108 11.11 13.50 16.39
C CYS A 108 10.83 13.74 17.88
N ALA A 109 11.08 14.95 18.37
CA ALA A 109 10.86 15.32 19.77
C ALA A 109 9.43 15.08 20.27
N HIS A 110 8.40 15.33 19.43
CA HIS A 110 7.01 15.07 19.80
C HIS A 110 6.72 13.58 19.99
N PHE A 111 7.23 12.73 19.10
CA PHE A 111 7.06 11.28 19.24
C PHE A 111 7.91 10.73 20.38
N THR A 112 9.06 11.32 20.68
CA THR A 112 9.83 11.00 21.89
C THR A 112 9.03 11.31 23.15
N GLU A 113 8.41 12.49 23.24
CA GLU A 113 7.57 12.89 24.37
C GLU A 113 6.43 11.89 24.62
N ILE A 114 5.70 11.51 23.57
CA ILE A 114 4.62 10.53 23.65
C ILE A 114 5.13 9.17 24.14
N ARG A 115 6.26 8.69 23.61
CA ARG A 115 6.88 7.44 24.06
C ARG A 115 7.28 7.51 25.53
N THR A 116 7.85 8.64 25.97
CA THR A 116 8.26 8.83 27.37
C THR A 116 7.07 8.94 28.33
N SER A 117 5.93 9.44 27.87
CA SER A 117 4.69 9.46 28.66
C SER A 117 3.95 8.11 28.66
N GLY A 118 4.55 7.05 28.11
CA GLY A 118 3.94 5.71 28.02
C GLY A 118 2.91 5.54 26.90
N GLY A 119 2.83 6.49 25.97
CA GLY A 119 1.95 6.45 24.81
C GLY A 119 2.58 5.78 23.59
N ASP A 120 1.75 5.39 22.64
CA ASP A 120 2.17 4.83 21.35
C ASP A 120 2.18 5.92 20.26
N SER A 121 3.37 6.30 19.80
CA SER A 121 3.54 7.29 18.73
C SER A 121 2.90 6.86 17.41
N ALA A 122 2.74 5.55 17.14
CA ALA A 122 2.11 5.07 15.92
C ALA A 122 0.60 5.37 15.86
N ARG A 123 -0.04 5.58 17.01
CA ARG A 123 -1.47 5.97 17.10
C ARG A 123 -1.69 7.48 17.00
N THR A 124 -0.60 8.25 16.94
CA THR A 124 -0.67 9.71 16.84
C THR A 124 -0.87 10.11 15.39
N LYS A 125 -1.85 10.98 15.10
CA LYS A 125 -2.18 11.38 13.72
C LYS A 125 -1.00 11.98 12.96
N ALA A 126 -0.26 12.89 13.58
CA ALA A 126 0.91 13.56 13.00
C ALA A 126 1.68 14.34 14.09
N CYS A 127 2.92 14.72 13.79
CA CYS A 127 3.65 15.70 14.60
C CYS A 127 3.16 17.12 14.26
N PRO A 128 2.57 17.88 15.20
CA PRO A 128 2.04 19.22 14.91
C PRO A 128 3.14 20.19 14.46
N LYS A 129 4.33 20.10 15.07
CA LYS A 129 5.50 20.94 14.73
C LYS A 129 6.00 20.68 13.30
N LEU A 130 5.90 19.43 12.83
CA LEU A 130 6.20 19.08 11.45
C LEU A 130 5.12 19.63 10.51
N THR A 131 3.84 19.51 10.87
CA THR A 131 2.73 20.05 10.06
C THR A 131 2.92 21.55 9.81
N ASP A 132 3.32 22.31 10.82
CA ASP A 132 3.59 23.74 10.65
C ASP A 132 4.85 24.01 9.81
N SER A 133 5.88 23.16 9.96
CA SER A 133 7.07 23.23 9.10
C SER A 133 6.73 22.97 7.62
N ILE A 134 5.83 22.02 7.34
CA ILE A 134 5.35 21.73 5.98
C ILE A 134 4.57 22.92 5.41
N LYS A 135 3.64 23.51 6.19
CA LYS A 135 2.90 24.70 5.75
C LYS A 135 3.85 25.85 5.42
N HIS A 136 4.88 26.05 6.24
CA HIS A 136 5.90 27.05 5.99
C HIS A 136 6.70 26.75 4.73
N ALA A 137 7.15 25.51 4.52
CA ALA A 137 7.86 25.12 3.30
C ALA A 137 7.03 25.37 2.02
N VAL A 138 5.71 25.17 2.08
CA VAL A 138 4.81 25.53 0.97
C VAL A 138 4.74 27.05 0.79
N ALA A 139 4.61 27.81 1.87
CA ALA A 139 4.51 29.27 1.80
C ALA A 139 5.78 29.93 1.24
N GLU A 140 6.96 29.40 1.56
CA GLU A 140 8.26 29.85 1.04
C GLU A 140 8.59 29.31 -0.37
N GLY A 141 7.75 28.43 -0.92
CA GLY A 141 8.01 27.78 -2.21
C GLY A 141 9.12 26.73 -2.19
N CYS A 142 9.56 26.28 -1.01
CA CYS A 142 10.51 25.17 -0.87
C CYS A 142 9.86 23.80 -1.10
N LEU A 143 8.54 23.71 -0.93
CA LEU A 143 7.72 22.51 -1.19
C LEU A 143 6.59 22.90 -2.14
N ASP A 144 6.38 22.12 -3.20
CA ASP A 144 5.31 22.39 -4.15
C ASP A 144 3.93 22.29 -3.47
N ALA A 145 3.05 23.26 -3.74
CA ALA A 145 1.69 23.26 -3.20
C ALA A 145 0.83 22.10 -3.73
N MET A 146 1.18 21.59 -4.92
CA MET A 146 0.66 20.37 -5.53
C MET A 146 1.78 19.72 -6.34
N SER A 147 2.00 18.43 -6.14
CA SER A 147 3.04 17.71 -6.89
C SER A 147 2.63 17.54 -8.35
N THR A 148 3.55 17.89 -9.26
CA THR A 148 3.39 17.66 -10.71
C THR A 148 3.85 16.28 -11.15
N ALA A 149 4.36 15.46 -10.25
CA ALA A 149 4.89 14.15 -10.60
C ALA A 149 3.74 13.23 -11.05
N PRO A 150 3.87 12.52 -12.18
CA PRO A 150 2.81 11.68 -12.72
C PRO A 150 2.38 10.63 -11.70
N ALA A 151 1.09 10.29 -11.73
CA ALA A 151 0.58 9.24 -10.87
C ALA A 151 1.26 7.92 -11.23
N PRO A 152 1.61 7.10 -10.23
CA PRO A 152 2.21 5.82 -10.50
C PRO A 152 1.15 4.87 -11.10
N GLY A 153 1.40 4.40 -12.33
CA GLY A 153 0.50 3.53 -13.10
C GLY A 153 0.25 3.98 -14.55
N ASP A 154 0.55 5.23 -14.92
CA ASP A 154 0.21 5.80 -16.23
C ASP A 154 1.34 5.72 -17.29
N GLY A 155 2.18 4.68 -17.27
CA GLY A 155 3.35 4.57 -18.18
C GLY A 155 3.56 3.20 -18.78
#